data_AF-A0A942K8Z8-F1
#
_entry.id   AF-A0A942K8Z8-F1
#
_cell.length_a   1.000
_cell.length_b   1.000
_cell.length_c   1.000
_cell.angle_alpha   90.00
_cell.angle_beta   90.00
_cell.angle_gamma   90.00
#
_symmetry.space_group_name_H-M   'P 1'
#
loop_
_entity.id
_entity.type
_entity.pdbx_description
1 polymer ?
#
loop_
_entity_poly.entity_id
_entity_poly.type
_entity_poly.pdbx_seq_one_letter_code
_entity_poly.pdbx_strand_id
1 'polypeptide(L)' 'MTRGEVWWVNFDPAVGGEIRKQRPAIIVSNDASNKHL' A
#
# COMPACT_ATOMS: atom_id res chain seq x y z
N MET A 1 9.79 5.69 -0.56
CA MET A 1 8.32 5.72 -0.62
C MET A 1 7.87 7.14 -0.33
N THR A 2 7.33 7.84 -1.32
CA THR A 2 6.79 9.20 -1.14
C THR A 2 5.28 9.23 -1.23
N ARG A 3 4.65 10.17 -0.53
CA ARG A 3 3.20 10.36 -0.55
C ARG A 3 2.73 10.67 -1.97
N GLY A 4 1.76 9.91 -2.45
CA GLY A 4 1.19 10.04 -3.79
C GLY A 4 1.79 9.10 -4.84
N GLU A 5 2.88 8.39 -4.54
CA GLU A 5 3.38 7.34 -5.44
C GLU A 5 2.42 6.14 -5.51
N VAL A 6 2.37 5.53 -6.70
CA VAL A 6 1.60 4.31 -6.96
C VAL A 6 2.51 3.09 -6.92
N TRP A 7 2.15 2.09 -6.13
CA TRP A 7 2.94 0.87 -5.92
C TRP A 7 2.09 -0.38 -6.13
N TRP A 8 2.67 -1.43 -6.71
CA TRP A 8 2.05 -2.75 -6.72
C TRP A 8 2.12 -3.38 -5.34
N VAL A 9 0.95 -3.67 -4.75
CA VAL A 9 0.84 -4.25 -3.41
C VAL A 9 0.07 -5.55 -3.53
N ASN A 10 0.57 -6.59 -2.85
CA ASN A 10 -0.18 -7.83 -2.68
C ASN A 10 -1.07 -7.72 -1.43
N PHE A 11 -2.38 -7.80 -1.61
CA PHE A 11 -3.35 -7.71 -0.51
C PHE A 11 -3.77 -9.08 0.05
N ASP A 12 -3.17 -10.17 -0.43
CA ASP A 12 -3.42 -11.51 0.11
C ASP A 12 -2.46 -11.83 1.28
N PRO A 13 -2.96 -12.49 2.34
CA PRO A 13 -4.34 -12.92 2.57
C PRO A 13 -5.25 -11.81 3.11
N ALA A 14 -6.50 -11.76 2.64
CA ALA A 14 -7.53 -10.86 3.16
C ALA A 14 -8.76 -11.63 3.69
N VAL A 15 -9.45 -11.10 4.70
CA VAL A 15 -10.56 -11.75 5.40
C VAL A 15 -11.91 -11.12 5.00
N GLY A 16 -12.94 -11.95 4.86
CA GLY A 16 -14.29 -11.48 4.55
C GLY A 16 -14.40 -10.71 3.23
N GLY A 17 -14.86 -9.45 3.31
CA GLY A 17 -15.05 -8.53 2.17
C GLY A 17 -13.87 -7.60 1.90
N GLU A 18 -12.71 -7.81 2.54
CA GLU A 18 -11.48 -7.07 2.25
C GLU A 18 -11.02 -7.31 0.81
N ILE A 19 -10.27 -6.35 0.26
CA ILE A 19 -9.72 -6.47 -1.08
C ILE A 19 -8.70 -7.62 -1.13
N ARG A 20 -8.87 -8.53 -2.09
CA ARG A 20 -7.93 -9.62 -2.39
C ARG A 20 -7.31 -9.35 -3.75
N LYS A 21 -6.11 -9.91 -4.03
CA LYS A 21 -5.26 -9.76 -5.23
C LYS A 21 -4.12 -8.74 -5.12
N GLN A 22 -3.11 -8.93 -5.97
CA GLN A 22 -2.07 -7.95 -6.23
C GLN A 22 -2.62 -6.81 -7.12
N ARG A 23 -2.54 -5.55 -6.66
CA ARG A 23 -3.04 -4.39 -7.41
C ARG A 23 -2.28 -3.10 -7.07
N PRO A 24 -2.31 -2.08 -7.95
CA PRO A 24 -1.74 -0.78 -7.65
C PRO A 24 -2.49 -0.08 -6.50
N ALA A 25 -1.73 0.52 -5.59
CA ALA A 25 -2.18 1.28 -4.43
C ALA A 25 -1.38 2.57 -4.28
N ILE A 26 -1.97 3.59 -3.64
CA ILE A 26 -1.35 4.91 -3.46
C ILE A 26 -0.88 5.07 -2.02
N ILE A 27 0.33 5.60 -1.85
CA ILE A 27 0.87 5.93 -0.53
C ILE A 27 0.22 7.23 -0.03
N VAL A 28 -0.49 7.16 1.09
CA VAL A 28 -1.12 8.33 1.73
C VAL A 28 -0.38 8.82 2.97
N SER A 29 0.49 7.99 3.55
CA SER A 29 1.36 8.34 4.69
C SER A 29 2.34 9.44 4.33
N ASN A 30 2.78 10.20 5.33
CA ASN A 30 3.79 11.24 5.12
C ASN A 30 5.18 10.62 4.84
N ASP A 31 6.03 11.38 4.15
CA ASP A 31 7.35 10.90 3.75
C ASP A 31 8.27 10.61 4.94
N ALA A 32 8.09 11.31 6.06
CA ALA A 32 8.90 11.07 7.26
C ALA A 32 8.66 9.66 7.84
N SER A 33 7.40 9.21 7.90
CA SER A 33 7.02 7.87 8.33
C SER A 33 7.50 6.78 7.37
N ASN A 34 7.73 7.12 6.10
CA ASN A 34 8.18 6.17 5.09
C ASN A 34 9.72 5.99 5.04
N LYS A 35 10.50 6.76 5.81
CA LYS A 35 11.97 6.79 5.75
C LYS A 35 12.68 5.69 6.54
N HIS A 36 11.98 4.97 7.42
CA HIS A 36 12.57 3.97 8.32
C HIS A 36 12.38 2.52 7.83
N LEU A 37 12.39 2.31 6.51
CA LEU A 37 12.29 0.99 5.89
C LEU A 37 13.69 0.43 5.57
#